data_AF-A0A2E2IH86-F1
#
_entry.id   AF-A0A2E2IH86-F1
#
_cell.length_a   1.000
_cell.length_b   1.000
_cell.length_c   1.000
_cell.angle_alpha   90.00
_cell.angle_beta   90.00
_cell.angle_gamma   90.00
#
_symmetry.space_group_name_H-M   'P 1'
#
loop_
_entity.id
_entity.type
_entity.pdbx_description
1 polymer ?
#
loop_
_entity_poly.entity_id
_entity_poly.type
_entity_poly.pdbx_seq_one_letter_code
_entity_poly.pdbx_strand_id
1 'polypeptide(L)'
;MDKFSTIGVILLLILAVVGGYMTGLFAGYLYDLGKRRLGKVLTVMLNLVFYIVPAWAILSIVSDDGLLFFYLLLLVFYFLGIHDSKQPSIRDDKPDKNYEPYD
;
A
#
# COMPACT_ATOMS: atom_id res chain seq x y z
N MET A 1 2.13 -29.87 9.82
CA MET A 1 1.13 -28.79 10.00
C MET A 1 0.85 -28.65 11.49
N ASP A 2 1.79 -28.07 12.23
CA ASP A 2 1.60 -27.83 13.66
C ASP A 2 0.68 -26.64 13.84
N LYS A 3 -0.52 -26.93 14.36
CA LYS A 3 -1.54 -26.04 14.93
C LYS A 3 -1.17 -24.55 14.92
N PHE A 4 -1.33 -23.86 13.80
CA PHE A 4 -1.68 -22.45 13.89
C PHE A 4 -3.01 -22.40 14.65
N SER A 5 -2.98 -21.86 15.88
CA SER A 5 -4.20 -21.54 16.61
C SER A 5 -5.10 -20.73 15.67
N THR A 6 -6.41 -20.96 15.68
CA THR A 6 -7.38 -20.23 14.85
C THR A 6 -7.16 -18.71 14.92
N ILE A 7 -6.71 -18.22 16.08
CA ILE A 7 -6.31 -16.84 16.34
C ILE A 7 -5.14 -16.41 15.45
N GLY A 8 -4.10 -17.23 15.29
CA GLY A 8 -2.95 -16.93 14.44
C GLY A 8 -3.32 -16.81 12.96
N VAL A 9 -4.23 -17.65 12.48
CA VAL A 9 -4.76 -17.54 11.11
C VAL A 9 -5.55 -16.24 10.93
N ILE A 10 -6.38 -15.86 11.91
CA ILE A 10 -7.12 -14.59 11.88
C ILE A 10 -6.16 -13.40 11.89
N LEU A 11 -5.13 -13.41 12.74
CA LEU A 11 -4.12 -12.35 12.74
C LEU A 11 -3.38 -12.25 11.41
N LEU A 12 -3.01 -13.38 10.80
CA LEU A 12 -2.39 -13.41 9.47
C LEU A 12 -3.32 -12.80 8.41
N LEU A 13 -4.60 -13.11 8.44
CA LEU A 13 -5.57 -12.51 7.51
C LEU A 13 -5.67 -10.99 7.71
N ILE A 14 -5.79 -10.52 8.96
CA ILE A 14 -5.81 -9.08 9.26
C ILE A 14 -4.51 -8.42 8.77
N LEU A 15 -3.37 -9.07 9.00
CA LEU A 15 -2.07 -8.56 8.55
C LEU A 15 -1.98 -8.50 7.02
N ALA A 16 -2.49 -9.51 6.30
CA ALA A 16 -2.49 -9.51 4.85
C ALA A 16 -3.34 -8.35 4.29
N VAL A 17 -4.54 -8.17 4.87
CA VAL A 17 -5.49 -7.13 4.46
C VAL A 17 -4.94 -5.74 4.80
N VAL A 18 -4.75 -5.46 6.09
CA VAL A 18 -4.38 -4.14 6.59
C VAL A 18 -2.94 -3.81 6.21
N GLY A 19 -2.02 -4.75 6.39
CA GLY A 19 -0.61 -4.58 6.06
C GLY A 19 -0.40 -4.41 4.56
N GLY A 20 -1.00 -5.27 3.73
CA GLY A 20 -0.95 -5.15 2.27
C GLY A 20 -1.48 -3.80 1.80
N TYR A 21 -2.70 -3.45 2.23
CA TYR A 21 -3.36 -2.22 1.83
C TYR A 21 -2.62 -0.95 2.28
N MET A 22 -2.22 -0.87 3.55
CA MET A 22 -1.44 0.28 4.06
C MET A 22 -0.11 0.43 3.32
N THR A 23 0.61 -0.68 3.08
CA THR A 23 1.88 -0.64 2.34
C THR A 23 1.68 -0.12 0.92
N GLY A 24 0.60 -0.55 0.24
CA GLY A 24 0.25 -0.06 -1.09
C GLY A 24 -0.12 1.42 -1.10
N LEU A 25 -0.91 1.88 -0.13
CA LEU A 25 -1.26 3.29 0.03
C LEU A 25 -0.03 4.16 0.23
N PHE A 26 0.85 3.77 1.17
CA PHE A 26 2.09 4.50 1.44
C PHE A 26 3.00 4.55 0.21
N ALA A 27 3.14 3.43 -0.51
CA ALA A 27 3.93 3.37 -1.74
C ALA A 27 3.46 4.40 -2.77
N GLY A 28 2.15 4.50 -3.00
CA GLY A 28 1.59 5.45 -3.94
C GLY A 28 1.68 6.90 -3.48
N TYR A 29 1.39 7.20 -2.21
CA TYR A 29 1.49 8.55 -1.68
C TYR A 29 2.92 9.08 -1.66
N LEU A 30 3.89 8.27 -1.24
CA LEU A 30 5.30 8.65 -1.26
C LEU A 30 5.81 8.86 -2.68
N TYR A 31 5.34 8.04 -3.63
CA TYR A 31 5.67 8.24 -5.03
C TYR A 31 5.13 9.58 -5.55
N ASP A 32 3.88 9.94 -5.24
CA ASP A 32 3.30 11.19 -5.74
C ASP A 32 3.92 12.42 -5.04
N LEU A 33 4.15 12.36 -3.73
CA LEU A 33 4.84 13.41 -2.97
C LEU A 33 6.29 13.61 -3.45
N GLY A 34 7.03 12.51 -3.63
CA GLY A 34 8.40 12.57 -4.10
C GLY A 34 8.48 13.16 -5.51
N LYS A 35 7.56 12.75 -6.40
CA LYS A 35 7.51 13.27 -7.78
C LYS A 35 7.33 14.79 -7.81
N ARG A 36 6.56 15.34 -6.86
CA ARG A 36 6.33 16.79 -6.74
C ARG A 36 7.51 17.56 -6.12
N ARG A 37 8.25 16.97 -5.16
CA ARG A 37 9.26 17.70 -4.36
C ARG A 37 10.73 17.37 -4.65
N LEU A 38 11.06 16.12 -4.96
CA LEU A 38 12.44 15.61 -4.85
C LEU A 38 13.04 15.17 -6.19
N GLY A 39 12.24 15.14 -7.26
CA GLY A 39 12.67 14.66 -8.57
C GLY A 39 12.53 13.15 -8.73
N LYS A 40 12.48 12.70 -9.99
CA LYS A 40 12.05 11.35 -10.38
C LYS A 40 12.95 10.24 -9.81
N VAL A 41 14.26 10.47 -9.74
CA VAL A 41 15.25 9.46 -9.31
C VAL A 41 15.18 9.19 -7.81
N LEU A 42 15.19 10.25 -6.99
CA LEU A 42 15.07 10.11 -5.53
C LEU A 42 13.74 9.46 -5.13
N THR A 43 12.67 9.81 -5.82
CA THR A 43 11.33 9.25 -5.60
C THR A 43 11.29 7.75 -5.84
N VAL A 44 11.90 7.28 -6.93
CA VAL A 44 11.97 5.85 -7.24
C VAL A 44 12.81 5.12 -6.21
N MET A 45 13.95 5.68 -5.79
CA MET A 45 14.79 5.10 -4.73
C MET A 45 14.04 4.98 -3.40
N LEU A 46 13.31 6.02 -2.99
CA LEU A 46 12.52 6.00 -1.75
C LEU A 46 11.38 4.98 -1.83
N ASN A 47 10.72 4.89 -2.99
CA ASN A 47 9.59 3.99 -3.17
C ASN A 47 10.01 2.51 -3.29
N LEU A 48 11.29 2.24 -3.60
CA LEU A 48 11.83 0.89 -3.78
C LEU A 48 11.57 -0.02 -2.57
N VAL A 49 11.65 0.55 -1.36
CA VAL A 49 11.44 -0.18 -0.09
C VAL A 49 10.05 -0.81 -0.03
N PHE A 50 9.03 -0.15 -0.60
CA PHE A 50 7.65 -0.64 -0.60
C PHE A 50 7.39 -1.73 -1.65
N TYR A 51 8.31 -1.96 -2.58
CA TYR A 51 8.25 -3.07 -3.53
C TYR A 51 8.89 -4.36 -2.99
N ILE A 52 9.64 -4.29 -1.89
CA ILE A 52 10.23 -5.47 -1.25
C ILE A 52 9.13 -6.44 -0.80
N VAL A 53 8.05 -5.90 -0.23
CA VAL A 53 6.92 -6.68 0.30
C VAL A 53 6.21 -7.52 -0.79
N PRO A 54 5.72 -6.94 -1.90
CA PRO A 54 5.12 -7.74 -2.97
C PRO A 54 6.14 -8.65 -3.68
N ALA A 55 7.39 -8.23 -3.82
CA ALA A 55 8.43 -9.09 -4.41
C ALA A 55 8.67 -10.34 -3.55
N TRP A 56 8.78 -10.17 -2.23
CA TRP A 56 8.89 -11.28 -1.30
C TRP A 56 7.65 -12.18 -1.34
N ALA A 57 6.44 -11.61 -1.35
CA ALA A 57 5.21 -12.39 -1.47
C ALA A 57 5.17 -13.24 -2.76
N ILE A 58 5.62 -12.71 -3.90
CA ILE A 58 5.71 -13.46 -5.16
C ILE A 58 6.71 -14.63 -5.04
N LEU A 59 7.87 -14.40 -4.43
CA LEU A 59 8.86 -15.45 -4.20
C LEU A 59 8.32 -16.54 -3.27
N SER A 60 7.59 -16.15 -2.22
CA SER A 60 7.02 -17.06 -1.24
C SER A 60 5.80 -17.84 -1.75
N ILE A 61 5.16 -17.45 -2.85
CA ILE A 61 4.08 -18.26 -3.49
C ILE A 61 4.61 -19.60 -3.99
N VAL A 62 5.89 -19.67 -4.36
CA VAL A 62 6.54 -20.91 -4.82
C VAL A 62 6.95 -21.80 -3.63
N SER A 63 6.95 -21.25 -2.41
CA SER A 63 7.24 -22.01 -1.19
C SER A 63 6.02 -22.83 -0.76
N ASP A 64 6.24 -24.11 -0.45
CA ASP A 64 5.19 -25.06 -0.03
C ASP A 64 4.82 -24.90 1.47
N ASP A 65 4.86 -23.67 1.97
CA ASP A 65 4.69 -23.34 3.39
C ASP A 65 3.21 -23.27 3.83
N GLY A 66 2.27 -23.53 2.91
CA GLY A 66 0.83 -23.51 3.17
C GLY A 66 0.20 -22.12 3.36
N LEU A 67 0.98 -21.05 3.18
CA LEU A 67 0.57 -19.64 3.36
C LEU A 67 0.15 -18.97 2.04
N LEU A 68 -0.11 -19.74 0.99
CA LEU A 68 -0.44 -19.24 -0.35
C LEU A 68 -1.60 -18.23 -0.34
N PHE A 69 -2.66 -18.50 0.43
CA PHE A 69 -3.79 -17.58 0.59
C PHE A 69 -3.41 -16.24 1.22
N PHE A 70 -2.49 -16.26 2.19
CA PHE A 70 -1.98 -15.05 2.82
C PHE A 70 -1.21 -14.19 1.81
N TYR A 71 -0.30 -14.80 1.03
CA TYR A 71 0.47 -14.07 0.02
C TYR A 71 -0.41 -13.50 -1.10
N LEU A 72 -1.41 -14.26 -1.56
CA LEU A 72 -2.38 -13.77 -2.55
C LEU A 72 -3.18 -12.58 -2.02
N LEU A 73 -3.75 -12.68 -0.80
CA LEU A 73 -4.48 -11.57 -0.20
C LEU A 73 -3.58 -10.34 -0.06
N LEU A 74 -2.36 -10.54 0.42
CA LEU A 74 -1.41 -9.45 0.62
C LEU A 74 -1.12 -8.72 -0.70
N LEU A 75 -0.94 -9.44 -1.81
CA LEU A 75 -0.74 -8.85 -3.13
C LEU A 75 -1.99 -8.11 -3.65
N VAL A 76 -3.18 -8.70 -3.49
CA VAL A 76 -4.44 -8.07 -3.90
C VAL A 76 -4.66 -6.77 -3.14
N PHE A 77 -4.51 -6.78 -1.82
CA PHE A 77 -4.70 -5.59 -1.00
C PHE A 77 -3.61 -4.55 -1.22
N TYR A 78 -2.36 -4.96 -1.45
CA TYR A 78 -1.30 -4.05 -1.89
C TYR A 78 -1.64 -3.34 -3.20
N PHE A 79 -2.12 -4.09 -4.20
CA PHE A 79 -2.53 -3.50 -5.47
C PHE A 79 -3.73 -2.57 -5.31
N LEU A 80 -4.70 -2.94 -4.48
CA LEU A 80 -5.82 -2.06 -4.12
C LEU A 80 -5.32 -0.77 -3.47
N GLY A 81 -4.39 -0.85 -2.51
CA GLY A 81 -3.82 0.33 -1.85
C GLY A 81 -3.11 1.27 -2.83
N ILE A 82 -2.33 0.72 -3.77
CA ILE A 82 -1.73 1.54 -4.84
C ILE A 82 -2.81 2.16 -5.73
N HIS A 83 -3.81 1.40 -6.14
CA HIS A 83 -4.86 1.92 -7.00
C HIS A 83 -5.64 3.06 -6.33
N ASP A 84 -5.98 2.88 -5.06
CA ASP A 84 -6.72 3.84 -4.25
C ASP A 84 -5.90 5.11 -3.97
N SER A 85 -4.59 4.97 -3.70
CA SER A 85 -3.69 6.14 -3.52
C SER A 85 -3.60 7.04 -4.75
N LYS A 86 -3.96 6.53 -5.94
CA LYS A 86 -3.98 7.29 -7.19
C LYS A 86 -5.33 7.95 -7.46
N GLN A 87 -6.38 7.55 -6.73
CA GLN A 87 -7.64 8.27 -6.81
C GLN A 87 -7.42 9.62 -6.13
N PRO A 88 -7.62 10.74 -6.86
CA PRO A 88 -7.58 12.04 -6.22
C PRO A 88 -8.64 12.03 -5.12
N SER A 89 -8.28 12.46 -3.92
CA SER A 89 -9.27 12.74 -2.88
C SER A 89 -10.28 13.72 -3.49
N ILE A 90 -11.49 13.24 -3.80
CA ILE A 90 -12.60 14.10 -4.18
C ILE A 90 -12.97 14.90 -2.93
N ARG A 91 -12.25 16.00 -2.71
CA ARG A 91 -12.62 17.09 -1.82
C ARG A 91 -12.07 18.35 -2.43
N ASP A 92 -12.94 18.96 -3.24
CA ASP A 92 -13.06 20.41 -3.41
C ASP A 92 -11.81 21.22 -3.07
N ASP A 93 -10.84 21.28 -3.99
CA ASP A 93 -10.01 22.48 -4.17
C ASP A 93 -10.87 23.62 -4.76
N LYS A 94 -12.10 23.80 -4.26
CA LYS A 94 -12.73 25.10 -4.33
C LYS A 94 -12.04 25.91 -3.25
N PRO A 95 -11.24 26.94 -3.59
CA PRO A 95 -10.80 27.89 -2.58
C PRO A 95 -12.07 28.33 -1.83
N ASP A 96 -12.03 28.20 -0.50
CA ASP A 96 -13.10 28.71 0.34
C ASP A 96 -13.25 30.19 0.00
N LYS A 97 -14.33 30.54 -0.72
CA LYS A 97 -14.60 31.91 -1.18
C LYS A 97 -14.68 32.90 -0.01
N ASN A 98 -14.77 32.42 1.24
CA ASN A 98 -14.72 33.27 2.43
C ASN A 98 -13.32 33.76 2.83
N TYR A 99 -12.24 33.26 2.22
CA TYR A 99 -10.87 33.66 2.55
C TYR A 99 -10.22 34.58 1.52
N GLU A 100 -10.95 35.04 0.50
CA GLU A 100 -10.47 36.12 -0.36
C GLU A 100 -10.71 37.47 0.37
N PRO A 101 -9.65 38.22 0.72
CA PRO A 101 -9.84 39.58 1.21
C PRO A 101 -10.40 40.39 0.04
N TYR A 102 -11.63 40.87 0.18
CA TYR A 102 -12.28 41.77 -0.76
C TYR A 102 -11.34 42.95 -1.09
N ASP A 103 -11.13 43.19 -2.39
CA ASP A 103 -10.54 44.45 -2.91
C ASP A 103 -11.43 45.67 -2.58
#